data_AF-A0A0A9SJS9-F1
#
_entry.id   AF-A0A0A9SJS9-F1
#
_cell.length_a   1.000
_cell.length_b   1.000
_cell.length_c   1.000
_cell.angle_alpha   90.00
_cell.angle_beta   90.00
_cell.angle_gamma   90.00
#
_symmetry.space_group_name_H-M   'P 1'
#
loop_
_entity.id
_entity.type
_entity.pdbx_description
1 polymer ?
#
loop_
_entity_poly.entity_id
_entity_poly.type
_entity_poly.pdbx_seq_one_letter_code
_entity_poly.pdbx_strand_id
1 'polypeptide(L)'
;MQDTHPIAFLSKALCKKNQGLSAYEKECLAVILAIDHWRSYLQHVEFILKTDHKSLVHLTQQRVHTPIQQRALTKLMGLQY
;
A
#
# COMPACT_ATOMS: atom_id res chain seq x y z
N MET A 1 7.10 10.21 -16.87
CA MET A 1 5.82 10.61 -16.24
C MET A 1 4.91 11.09 -17.35
N GLN A 2 3.72 10.49 -17.55
CA GLN A 2 2.74 11.06 -18.48
C GLN A 2 2.24 12.37 -17.88
N ASP A 3 2.56 13.50 -18.51
CA ASP A 3 2.26 14.89 -18.16
C ASP A 3 1.03 15.09 -17.27
N THR A 4 1.20 14.86 -15.96
CA THR A 4 0.17 14.91 -14.90
C THR A 4 -1.12 14.12 -15.15
N HIS A 5 -1.13 13.20 -16.13
CA HIS A 5 -2.32 12.42 -16.45
C HIS A 5 -2.36 11.11 -15.64
N PRO A 6 -3.37 10.90 -14.79
CA PRO A 6 -3.52 9.66 -14.04
C PRO A 6 -3.86 8.52 -14.99
N ILE A 7 -3.15 7.40 -14.87
CA ILE A 7 -3.37 6.20 -15.69
C ILE A 7 -4.69 5.53 -15.30
N ALA A 8 -4.95 5.41 -14.00
CA ALA A 8 -6.14 4.81 -13.45
C ALA A 8 -6.36 5.24 -11.99
N PHE A 9 -7.60 5.11 -11.54
CA PHE A 9 -8.00 5.31 -10.15
C PHE A 9 -8.53 4.01 -9.58
N LEU A 10 -8.21 3.73 -8.32
CA LEU A 10 -8.71 2.57 -7.58
C LEU A 10 -9.33 3.05 -6.27
N SER A 11 -10.56 2.62 -5.99
CA SER A 11 -11.21 2.84 -4.71
C SER A 11 -11.99 1.60 -4.28
N LYS A 12 -12.03 1.32 -2.98
CA LYS A 12 -12.77 0.18 -2.43
C LYS A 12 -13.31 0.51 -1.05
N ALA A 13 -14.59 0.22 -0.85
CA ALA A 13 -15.23 0.38 0.45
C ALA A 13 -14.68 -0.62 1.48
N LEU A 14 -14.52 -0.16 2.73
CA LEU A 14 -14.11 -1.01 3.85
C LEU A 14 -15.27 -1.89 4.32
N CYS A 15 -15.02 -3.19 4.46
CA CYS A 15 -15.97 -4.12 5.07
C CYS A 15 -16.24 -3.76 6.53
N LYS A 16 -17.42 -4.13 7.07
CA LYS A 16 -17.81 -3.85 8.48
C LYS A 16 -16.73 -4.22 9.51
N LYS A 17 -16.02 -5.33 9.30
CA LYS A 17 -14.92 -5.79 10.16
C LYS A 17 -13.71 -4.85 10.16
N ASN A 18 -13.48 -4.13 9.06
CA ASN A 18 -12.35 -3.25 8.87
C ASN A 18 -12.68 -1.78 9.21
N GLN A 19 -13.95 -1.46 9.48
CA GLN A 19 -14.37 -0.10 9.83
C GLN A 19 -13.83 0.32 11.20
N GLY A 20 -13.69 -0.62 12.14
CA GLY A 20 -13.11 -0.38 13.47
C GLY A 20 -11.58 -0.30 13.50
N LEU A 21 -10.90 -0.48 12.38
CA LEU A 21 -9.44 -0.37 12.31
C LEU A 21 -8.98 1.08 12.50
N SER A 22 -7.78 1.23 13.05
CA SER A 22 -7.11 2.53 13.13
C SER A 22 -6.89 3.12 11.73
N ALA A 23 -6.69 4.44 11.66
CA ALA A 23 -6.36 5.12 10.41
C ALA A 23 -5.13 4.47 9.73
N TYR A 24 -4.09 4.19 10.52
CA TYR A 24 -2.89 3.52 10.06
C TYR A 24 -3.16 2.14 9.42
N GLU A 25 -3.96 1.29 10.06
CA GLU A 25 -4.29 -0.02 9.52
C GLU A 25 -5.14 0.06 8.24
N LYS A 26 -6.01 1.07 8.13
CA LYS A 26 -6.79 1.33 6.92
C LYS A 26 -5.89 1.74 5.76
N GLU A 27 -4.90 2.59 6.02
CA GLU A 27 -3.91 2.98 5.00
C GLU A 27 -3.03 1.79 4.58
N CYS A 28 -2.59 0.95 5.52
CA CYS A 28 -1.91 -0.31 5.19
C CYS A 28 -2.73 -1.17 4.24
N LEU A 29 -4.04 -1.29 4.48
CA LEU A 29 -4.94 -2.05 3.61
C LEU A 29 -5.08 -1.40 2.23
N ALA A 30 -5.13 -0.08 2.15
CA ALA A 30 -5.16 0.64 0.88
C ALA A 30 -3.89 0.37 0.05
N VAL A 31 -2.72 0.37 0.68
CA VAL A 31 -1.44 0.03 0.04
C VAL A 31 -1.43 -1.42 -0.46
N ILE A 32 -1.82 -2.38 0.39
CA ILE A 32 -1.92 -3.80 -0.01
C ILE A 32 -2.85 -3.95 -1.21
N LEU A 33 -4.01 -3.30 -1.18
CA LEU A 33 -4.99 -3.37 -2.25
C LEU A 33 -4.44 -2.80 -3.57
N ALA A 34 -3.79 -1.64 -3.51
CA ALA A 34 -3.20 -1.00 -4.69
C ALA A 34 -2.11 -1.89 -5.30
N ILE A 35 -1.21 -2.45 -4.48
CA ILE A 35 -0.15 -3.36 -4.95
C ILE A 35 -0.73 -4.62 -5.58
N ASP A 36 -1.74 -5.21 -4.96
CA ASP A 36 -2.33 -6.46 -5.45
C ASP A 36 -3.05 -6.25 -6.78
N HIS A 37 -3.77 -5.13 -6.92
CA HIS A 37 -4.48 -4.76 -8.13
C HIS A 37 -3.53 -4.38 -9.28
N TRP A 38 -2.48 -3.61 -8.98
CA TRP A 38 -1.52 -3.12 -9.98
C TRP A 38 -0.24 -3.97 -10.05
N ARG A 39 -0.23 -5.19 -9.50
CA ARG A 39 0.98 -6.02 -9.39
C ARG A 39 1.67 -6.22 -10.74
N SER A 40 0.90 -6.50 -11.78
CA SER A 40 1.41 -6.67 -13.15
C SER A 40 2.10 -5.43 -13.70
N TYR A 41 1.71 -4.23 -13.25
CA TYR A 41 2.31 -2.96 -13.64
C TYR A 41 3.51 -2.60 -12.76
N LEU A 42 3.48 -2.93 -11.47
CA LEU A 42 4.49 -2.52 -10.48
C LEU A 42 5.65 -3.50 -10.32
N GLN A 43 5.48 -4.78 -10.69
CA GLN A 43 6.47 -5.83 -10.41
C GLN A 43 7.80 -5.65 -11.16
N HIS A 44 7.80 -4.96 -12.30
CA HIS A 44 8.96 -4.83 -13.18
C HIS A 44 9.47 -3.40 -13.34
N VAL A 45 8.89 -2.44 -12.62
CA VAL A 45 9.15 -1.02 -12.80
C VAL A 45 9.33 -0.37 -11.43
N GLU A 46 10.34 0.48 -11.30
CA GLU A 46 10.50 1.34 -10.12
C GLU A 46 9.33 2.33 -10.05
N PHE A 47 8.67 2.40 -8.89
CA PHE A 47 7.56 3.32 -8.68
C PHE A 47 7.74 4.11 -7.40
N ILE A 48 7.04 5.24 -7.30
CA ILE A 48 7.07 6.07 -6.08
C ILE A 48 5.75 5.89 -5.35
N LEU A 49 5.80 5.31 -4.16
CA LEU A 49 4.64 5.25 -3.28
C LEU A 49 4.50 6.57 -2.51
N LYS A 50 3.47 7.36 -2.84
CA LYS A 50 3.11 8.56 -2.08
C LYS A 50 1.97 8.25 -1.13
N THR A 51 2.18 8.50 0.15
CA THR A 51 1.20 8.32 1.22
C THR A 51 1.30 9.50 2.19
N ASP A 52 0.17 9.88 2.79
CA ASP A 52 0.12 10.91 3.83
C ASP A 52 0.61 10.40 5.19
N HIS A 53 0.80 9.09 5.35
CA HIS A 53 1.29 8.45 6.57
C HIS A 53 2.80 8.16 6.51
N LYS A 54 3.58 8.99 7.20
CA LYS A 54 5.05 8.84 7.34
C LYS A 54 5.50 7.47 7.87
N SER A 55 4.67 6.81 8.68
CA SER A 55 4.93 5.48 9.21
C SER A 55 4.97 4.40 8.12
N LEU A 56 4.23 4.58 7.02
CA LEU A 56 4.23 3.62 5.90
C LEU A 56 5.43 3.78 4.97
N VAL A 57 6.07 4.95 4.97
CA VAL A 57 7.29 5.21 4.17
C VAL A 57 8.44 4.29 4.60
N HIS A 58 8.54 4.01 5.90
CA HIS A 58 9.61 3.19 6.48
C HIS A 58 9.10 1.81 6.91
N LEU A 59 8.05 1.29 6.28
CA LEU A 59 7.42 0.03 6.70
C LEU A 59 8.41 -1.15 6.79
N THR A 60 9.44 -1.16 5.94
CA THR A 60 10.53 -2.14 5.93
C THR A 60 11.50 -2.01 7.10
N GLN A 61 11.61 -0.83 7.69
CA GLN A 61 12.47 -0.54 8.84
C GLN A 61 11.70 -0.57 10.17
N GLN A 62 10.36 -0.49 10.11
CA GLN A 62 9.52 -0.55 11.30
C GLN A 62 9.47 -1.96 11.87
N ARG A 63 9.52 -2.07 13.21
CA ARG A 63 9.17 -3.32 13.90
C ARG A 63 7.72 -3.66 13.60
N VAL A 64 7.51 -4.85 13.06
CA VAL A 64 6.18 -5.29 12.66
C VAL A 64 5.43 -5.77 13.90
N HIS A 65 4.36 -5.04 14.26
CA HIS A 65 3.59 -5.30 15.48
C HIS A 65 2.22 -5.93 15.20
N THR A 66 1.69 -5.79 13.98
CA THR A 66 0.34 -6.26 13.62
C THR A 66 0.37 -7.21 12.42
N PRO A 67 -0.57 -8.16 12.32
CA PRO A 67 -0.64 -9.09 11.17
C PRO A 67 -0.89 -8.37 9.84
N ILE A 68 -1.55 -7.22 9.85
CA ILE A 68 -1.77 -6.40 8.63
C ILE A 68 -0.44 -5.81 8.14
N GLN A 69 0.40 -5.30 9.04
CA GLN A 69 1.73 -4.82 8.67
C GLN A 69 2.61 -5.95 8.12
N GLN A 70 2.55 -7.16 8.69
CA GLN A 70 3.28 -8.32 8.15
C GLN A 70 2.87 -8.60 6.71
N ARG A 71 1.56 -8.60 6.42
CA ARG A 71 1.05 -8.80 5.06
C ARG A 71 1.49 -7.69 4.10
N ALA A 72 1.43 -6.43 4.54
CA ALA A 72 1.89 -5.30 3.75
C ALA A 72 3.39 -5.43 3.42
N LEU A 73 4.21 -5.74 4.43
CA LEU A 73 5.64 -5.97 4.26
C LEU A 73 5.90 -7.09 3.25
N THR A 74 5.25 -8.24 3.38
CA THR A 74 5.43 -9.36 2.44
C THR A 74 5.02 -9.03 1.02
N LYS A 75 4.00 -8.19 0.83
CA LYS A 75 3.57 -7.74 -0.50
C LYS A 75 4.51 -6.71 -1.11
N LEU A 76 5.15 -5.88 -0.28
CA LEU A 76 6.16 -4.90 -0.67
C LEU A 76 7.55 -5.54 -0.87
N MET A 77 7.84 -6.67 -0.22
CA MET A 77 9.09 -7.41 -0.42
C MET A 77 9.21 -7.88 -1.87
N GLY A 78 10.24 -7.39 -2.55
CA GLY A 78 10.52 -7.70 -3.96
C GLY A 78 10.02 -6.65 -4.96
N LEU A 79 9.32 -5.62 -4.49
CA LEU A 79 9.02 -4.42 -5.29
C LEU A 79 10.14 -3.39 -5.13
N GLN A 80 10.44 -2.65 -6.19
CA GLN A 80 11.38 -1.54 -6.15
C GLN A 80 10.58 -0.23 -6.02
N TYR A 81 10.58 0.37 -4.83
CA TYR A 81 9.80 1.57 -4.50
C TYR A 81 10.51 2.53 -3.54
#